data_AF-A0A0A0HL69-F1
#
_entry.id   AF-A0A0A0HL69-F1
#
_cell.length_a   1.000
_cell.length_b   1.000
_cell.length_c   1.000
_cell.angle_alpha   90.00
_cell.angle_beta   90.00
_cell.angle_gamma   90.00
#
_symmetry.space_group_name_H-M   'P 1'
#
loop_
_entity.id
_entity.type
_entity.pdbx_description
1 polymer ?
#
loop_
_entity_poly.entity_id
_entity_poly.type
_entity_poly.pdbx_seq_one_letter_code
_entity_poly.pdbx_strand_id
1 'polypeptide(L)'
;MGARWASRRPPEDLIEVRGDLARLAWHIGNRHTPCQIGADHLTIRRDHVIEAMLAHLGADLTPVTGPFRPEGGAYGKGRTMGHDHGGNDHGHTHSHA
;
A
#
# COMPACT_ATOMS: atom_id res chain seq x y z
N MET A 1 -9.82 -16.28 -32.35
CA MET A 1 -10.45 -16.23 -31.01
C MET A 1 -9.36 -15.95 -29.99
N GLY A 2 -9.31 -14.74 -29.42
CA GLY A 2 -8.26 -14.34 -28.48
C GLY A 2 -8.60 -14.77 -27.05
N ALA A 3 -7.72 -15.54 -26.41
CA ALA A 3 -7.86 -15.90 -25.01
C ALA A 3 -7.78 -14.65 -24.13
N ARG A 4 -8.85 -14.37 -23.38
CA ARG A 4 -8.86 -13.35 -22.34
C ARG A 4 -8.14 -13.90 -21.11
N TRP A 5 -6.90 -13.49 -20.89
CA TRP A 5 -6.19 -13.82 -19.65
C TRP A 5 -6.81 -13.03 -18.50
N ALA A 6 -7.74 -13.65 -17.76
CA ALA A 6 -8.20 -13.11 -16.49
C ALA A 6 -7.05 -13.23 -15.48
N SER A 7 -6.48 -12.11 -15.05
CA SER A 7 -5.50 -12.08 -13.96
C SER A 7 -6.15 -12.66 -12.70
N ARG A 8 -5.80 -13.92 -12.39
CA ARG A 8 -6.29 -14.66 -11.23
C ARG A 8 -5.34 -14.40 -10.07
N ARG A 9 -5.54 -13.29 -9.36
CA ARG A 9 -4.87 -13.10 -8.06
C ARG A 9 -5.40 -14.17 -7.09
N PRO A 10 -4.53 -14.75 -6.25
CA PRO A 10 -4.99 -15.64 -5.19
C PRO A 10 -5.90 -14.86 -4.23
N PRO A 11 -6.85 -15.54 -3.56
CA PRO A 11 -7.59 -14.92 -2.48
C PRO A 11 -6.64 -14.53 -1.34
N GLU A 12 -6.84 -13.34 -0.79
CA GLU A 12 -6.13 -12.78 0.35
C GLU A 12 -7.12 -12.54 1.50
N ASP A 13 -6.60 -12.49 2.73
CA ASP A 13 -7.39 -12.08 3.90
C ASP A 13 -7.43 -10.55 3.97
N LEU A 14 -8.65 -10.01 3.91
CA LEU A 14 -8.91 -8.59 3.74
C LEU A 14 -9.90 -8.09 4.79
N ILE A 15 -9.97 -6.78 4.90
CA ILE A 15 -10.96 -6.06 5.70
C ILE A 15 -11.67 -5.08 4.78
N GLU A 16 -13.00 -5.19 4.72
CA GLU A 16 -13.86 -4.14 4.21
C GLU A 16 -14.10 -3.10 5.30
N VAL A 17 -13.91 -1.84 4.94
CA VAL A 17 -13.99 -0.68 5.82
C VAL A 17 -15.13 0.21 5.33
N ARG A 18 -16.10 0.49 6.21
CA ARG A 18 -17.24 1.38 5.95
C ARG A 18 -17.29 2.51 6.98
N GLY A 19 -17.96 3.61 6.65
CA GLY A 19 -18.08 4.80 7.50
C GLY A 19 -17.86 6.10 6.71
N ASP A 20 -17.23 7.11 7.33
CA ASP A 20 -16.80 8.34 6.66
C ASP A 20 -15.58 8.05 5.76
N LEU A 21 -15.86 7.58 4.53
CA LEU A 21 -14.85 7.07 3.61
C LEU A 21 -13.78 8.11 3.25
N ALA A 22 -14.12 9.40 3.18
CA ALA A 22 -13.14 10.44 2.86
C ALA A 22 -12.10 10.58 3.97
N ARG A 23 -12.56 10.64 5.22
CA ARG A 23 -11.67 10.69 6.39
C ARG A 23 -10.87 9.40 6.53
N LEU A 24 -11.50 8.25 6.36
CA LEU A 24 -10.83 6.95 6.48
C LEU A 24 -9.77 6.75 5.39
N ALA A 25 -10.09 7.07 4.13
CA ALA A 25 -9.14 7.02 3.01
C ALA A 25 -7.92 7.91 3.27
N TRP A 26 -8.12 9.12 3.83
CA TRP A 26 -7.02 10.01 4.21
C TRP A 26 -6.08 9.36 5.22
N HIS A 27 -6.61 8.78 6.30
CA HIS A 27 -5.79 8.12 7.31
C HIS A 27 -5.07 6.87 6.80
N ILE A 28 -5.72 6.05 5.96
CA ILE A 28 -5.12 4.89 5.31
C ILE A 28 -3.97 5.33 4.39
N GLY A 29 -4.21 6.35 3.55
CA GLY A 29 -3.21 6.92 2.65
C GLY A 29 -1.99 7.48 3.40
N ASN A 30 -2.21 8.17 4.52
CA ASN A 30 -1.14 8.69 5.39
C ASN A 30 -0.26 7.61 6.03
N ARG A 31 -0.66 6.33 5.95
CA ARG A 31 0.15 5.18 6.39
C ARG A 31 0.80 4.44 5.23
N HIS A 32 0.64 4.95 4.00
CA HIS A 32 1.05 4.27 2.77
C HIS A 32 0.50 2.84 2.68
N THR A 33 -0.67 2.59 3.27
CA THR A 33 -1.31 1.27 3.27
C THR A 33 -1.99 1.06 1.92
N PRO A 34 -1.69 -0.03 1.19
CA PRO A 34 -2.41 -0.38 -0.03
C PRO A 34 -3.90 -0.50 0.23
N CYS A 35 -4.71 0.17 -0.61
CA CYS A 35 -6.16 0.24 -0.45
C CYS A 35 -6.82 0.08 -1.81
N GLN A 36 -7.88 -0.73 -1.87
CA GLN A 36 -8.80 -0.78 -3.00
C GLN A 36 -10.01 0.11 -2.68
N ILE A 37 -10.49 0.86 -3.66
CA ILE A 37 -11.63 1.77 -3.47
C ILE A 37 -12.87 1.13 -4.12
N GLY A 38 -13.87 0.84 -3.31
CA GLY A 38 -15.21 0.46 -3.75
C GLY A 38 -16.15 1.66 -3.82
N ALA A 39 -17.40 1.44 -4.22
CA ALA A 39 -18.40 2.51 -4.30
C ALA A 39 -18.83 3.04 -2.91
N ASP A 40 -18.91 2.13 -1.93
CA ASP A 40 -19.45 2.38 -0.59
C ASP A 40 -18.56 1.82 0.53
N HIS A 41 -17.36 1.35 0.19
CA HIS A 41 -16.39 0.78 1.12
C HIS A 41 -14.96 0.92 0.59
N LEU A 42 -14.00 0.78 1.48
CA LEU A 42 -12.60 0.57 1.16
C LEU A 42 -12.21 -0.86 1.51
N THR A 43 -11.23 -1.43 0.81
CA THR A 43 -10.68 -2.74 1.16
C THR A 43 -9.19 -2.60 1.41
N ILE A 44 -8.72 -3.15 2.52
CA ILE A 44 -7.30 -3.26 2.86
C ILE A 44 -6.94 -4.71 3.15
N ARG A 45 -5.64 -5.02 3.17
CA ARG A 45 -5.17 -6.28 3.76
C ARG A 45 -5.42 -6.29 5.25
N ARG A 46 -5.67 -7.48 5.79
CA ARG A 46 -5.78 -7.68 7.23
C ARG A 46 -4.50 -7.22 7.94
N ASP A 47 -4.65 -6.29 8.86
CA ASP A 47 -3.58 -5.66 9.62
C ASP A 47 -4.17 -5.10 10.91
N HIS A 48 -3.88 -5.76 12.04
CA HIS A 48 -4.44 -5.41 13.33
C HIS A 48 -4.10 -3.98 13.80
N VAL A 49 -2.98 -3.38 13.36
CA VAL A 49 -2.60 -2.02 13.73
C VAL A 49 -3.48 -1.01 12.98
N ILE A 50 -3.67 -1.24 11.67
CA ILE A 50 -4.53 -0.38 10.86
C ILE A 50 -6.00 -0.57 11.26
N GLU A 51 -6.45 -1.81 11.50
CA GLU A 51 -7.79 -2.11 11.99
C GLU A 51 -8.09 -1.39 13.30
N ALA A 52 -7.18 -1.46 14.28
CA ALA A 52 -7.34 -0.75 15.55
C ALA A 52 -7.45 0.77 15.34
N MET A 53 -6.61 1.36 14.48
CA MET A 53 -6.69 2.79 14.15
C MET A 53 -8.04 3.16 13.52
N LEU A 54 -8.52 2.36 12.56
CA LEU A 54 -9.79 2.61 11.88
C LEU A 54 -10.99 2.45 12.81
N ALA A 55 -10.97 1.46 13.71
CA ALA A 55 -11.98 1.30 14.75
C ALA A 55 -12.05 2.52 15.68
N HIS A 56 -10.91 3.08 16.08
CA HIS A 56 -10.87 4.33 16.88
C HIS A 56 -11.43 5.55 16.14
N LEU A 57 -11.42 5.53 14.80
CA LEU A 57 -12.02 6.57 13.97
C LEU A 57 -13.52 6.33 13.70
N GLY A 58 -14.09 5.25 14.24
CA GLY A 58 -15.51 4.90 14.09
C GLY A 58 -15.83 4.13 12.81
N ALA A 59 -14.85 3.42 12.22
CA ALA A 59 -15.10 2.59 11.05
C ALA A 59 -15.77 1.25 11.41
N ASP A 60 -16.67 0.80 10.54
CA ASP A 60 -17.18 -0.57 10.55
C ASP A 60 -16.23 -1.47 9.76
N LEU A 61 -15.72 -2.52 10.40
CA LEU A 61 -14.72 -3.42 9.84
C LEU A 61 -15.31 -4.83 9.64
N THR A 62 -15.34 -5.30 8.40
CA THR A 62 -15.86 -6.63 8.04
C THR A 62 -14.76 -7.49 7.44
N PRO A 63 -14.37 -8.61 8.06
CA PRO A 63 -13.42 -9.55 7.48
C PRO A 63 -13.98 -10.21 6.21
N VAL A 64 -13.20 -10.20 5.13
CA VAL A 64 -13.56 -10.86 3.87
C VAL A 64 -12.35 -11.57 3.27
N THR A 65 -12.60 -12.58 2.45
CA THR A 65 -11.56 -13.31 1.71
C THR A 65 -11.81 -13.14 0.22
N GLY A 66 -10.83 -12.65 -0.53
CA GLY A 66 -11.03 -12.38 -1.95
C GLY A 66 -9.81 -11.83 -2.68
N PRO A 67 -9.92 -11.62 -4.00
CA PRO A 67 -8.83 -11.02 -4.76
C PRO A 67 -8.68 -9.55 -4.39
N PHE A 68 -7.45 -9.13 -4.10
CA PHE A 68 -7.17 -7.74 -3.75
C PHE A 68 -6.55 -6.97 -4.92
N ARG A 69 -7.17 -5.87 -5.33
CA ARG A 69 -6.71 -4.98 -6.40
C ARG A 69 -6.53 -3.56 -5.84
N PRO A 70 -5.49 -3.32 -5.02
CA PRO A 70 -5.25 -1.99 -4.49
C PRO A 70 -4.96 -1.02 -5.62
N GLU A 71 -5.34 0.24 -5.40
CA GLU A 71 -4.96 1.34 -6.26
C GLU A 71 -3.43 1.43 -6.37
N GLY A 72 -2.95 1.81 -7.55
CA GLY A 72 -1.54 2.14 -7.72
C GLY A 72 -1.19 3.35 -6.85
N GLY A 73 -0.14 3.26 -6.04
CA GLY A 73 0.34 4.42 -5.30
C GLY A 73 0.67 5.58 -6.24
N ALA A 74 0.49 6.83 -5.77
CA ALA A 74 0.74 8.05 -6.56
C ALA A 74 2.16 8.11 -7.16
N TYR A 75 3.11 7.43 -6.53
CA TYR A 75 4.47 7.21 -7.01
C TYR A 75 4.59 5.72 -7.32
N GLY A 76 4.19 5.33 -8.54
CA GLY A 76 4.11 3.94 -8.96
C GLY A 76 5.36 3.14 -8.59
N LYS A 77 5.14 1.87 -8.21
CA LYS A 77 6.14 0.82 -7.88
C LYS A 77 7.56 1.35 -7.87
N GLY A 78 8.10 1.52 -6.66
CA GLY A 78 9.50 1.87 -6.42
C GLY A 78 10.38 1.31 -7.53
N ARG A 79 10.89 2.23 -8.36
CA ARG A 79 12.16 1.95 -9.01
C ARG A 79 13.08 1.66 -7.84
N THR A 80 13.43 0.40 -7.68
CA THR A 80 14.62 0.00 -6.96
C THR A 80 15.78 0.68 -7.67
N MET A 81 15.99 1.97 -7.39
CA MET A 81 17.34 2.51 -7.37
C MET A 81 17.95 1.92 -6.10
N GLY A 82 18.35 0.65 -6.20
CA GLY A 82 19.47 0.18 -5.41
C GLY A 82 20.63 1.09 -5.82
N HIS A 83 21.07 1.94 -4.91
CA HIS A 83 22.40 2.51 -5.04
C HIS A 83 23.38 1.36 -4.85
N ASP A 84 23.79 0.77 -5.98
CA ASP A 84 25.10 0.15 -6.10
C ASP A 84 26.11 1.23 -5.67
N HIS A 85 26.60 1.15 -4.42
CA HIS A 85 27.87 1.76 -4.08
C HIS A 85 28.97 0.93 -4.73
N GLY A 86 29.05 1.02 -6.06
CA GLY A 86 30.22 0.66 -6.83
C GLY A 86 31.37 1.53 -6.34
N GLY A 87 32.41 0.87 -5.87
CA GLY A 87 33.58 1.53 -5.31
C GLY A 87 34.21 2.51 -6.30
N ASN A 88 34.65 3.64 -5.78
CA ASN A 88 35.80 4.30 -6.32
C ASN A 88 36.61 4.92 -5.18
N ASP A 89 37.69 4.22 -4.88
CA ASP A 89 38.88 4.72 -4.19
C ASP A 89 39.31 6.04 -4.86
N HIS A 90 39.19 7.15 -4.14
CA HIS A 90 39.90 8.38 -4.43
C HIS A 90 40.29 9.05 -3.11
N GLY A 91 41.47 8.66 -2.63
CA GLY A 91 42.22 9.45 -1.68
C GLY A 91 42.51 10.83 -2.26
N HIS A 92 41.99 11.86 -1.61
CA HIS A 92 42.50 13.22 -1.76
C HIS A 92 42.94 13.72 -0.39
N THR A 93 44.25 13.67 -0.20
CA THR A 93 44.94 14.40 0.86
C THR A 93 44.87 15.88 0.50
N HIS A 94 44.30 16.70 1.36
CA HIS A 94 44.45 18.15 1.29
C HIS A 94 44.80 18.66 2.69
N SER A 95 46.09 18.56 2.99
CA SER A 95 46.75 19.40 3.99
C SER A 95 46.81 20.82 3.45
N HIS A 96 46.29 21.81 4.18
CA HIS A 96 46.81 23.17 4.12
C HIS A 96 46.62 23.88 5.47
N ALA A 97 47.78 24.23 6.06
CA ALA A 97 48.12 25.26 7.07
C ALA A 97 47.29 25.35 8.36
#